data_AF-A0A183FIM9-F1
#
_entry.id   AF-A0A183FIM9-F1
#
_cell.length_a   1.000
_cell.length_b   1.000
_cell.length_c   1.000
_cell.angle_alpha   90.00
_cell.angle_beta   90.00
_cell.angle_gamma   90.00
#
_symmetry.space_group_name_H-M   'P 1'
#
loop_
_entity.id
_entity.type
_entity.pdbx_description
1 polymer ?
#
loop_
_entity_poly.entity_id
_entity_poly.type
_entity_poly.pdbx_seq_one_letter_code
_entity_poly.pdbx_strand_id
1 'polypeptide(L)'
;MWQTLLCMAASALLVKADFTPHFRKFIHENYGVNIAATLERTDLGMDSSFGGMVSSRALCHLMNDNDTPKKQAVILIHGITNKITRFMPMVDFLRSKGYTNAEVYGTTWGDAGTTPVGLVDMKCSYVKQIR
;
A
#
# COMPACT_ATOMS: atom_id res chain seq x y z
N MET A 1 -19.11 -23.61 25.44
CA MET A 1 -18.00 -23.90 24.49
C MET A 1 -18.32 -23.52 23.03
N TRP A 2 -19.30 -22.64 22.75
CA TRP A 2 -19.56 -22.16 21.38
C TRP A 2 -19.16 -20.69 21.14
N GLN A 3 -18.99 -19.89 22.19
CA GLN A 3 -18.64 -18.47 22.06
C GLN A 3 -17.17 -18.24 21.69
N THR A 4 -16.27 -19.18 22.00
CA THR A 4 -14.84 -19.09 21.63
C THR A 4 -14.58 -19.37 20.16
N LEU A 5 -15.45 -20.12 19.48
CA LEU A 5 -15.34 -20.39 18.05
C LEU A 5 -15.78 -19.20 17.16
N LEU A 6 -16.70 -18.37 17.65
CA LEU A 6 -17.16 -17.18 16.91
C LEU A 6 -16.07 -16.09 16.82
N CYS A 7 -15.22 -15.97 17.83
CA CYS A 7 -14.11 -15.01 17.82
C CYS A 7 -12.97 -15.41 16.88
N MET A 8 -12.71 -16.71 16.69
CA MET A 8 -11.67 -17.16 15.75
C MET A 8 -12.08 -16.98 14.27
N ALA A 9 -13.38 -17.03 13.95
CA ALA A 9 -13.87 -16.74 12.60
C ALA A 9 -13.85 -15.24 12.26
N ALA A 10 -13.94 -14.36 13.27
CA ALA A 10 -13.78 -12.91 13.11
C ALA A 10 -12.31 -12.47 12.97
N SER A 11 -11.36 -13.40 13.11
CA SER A 11 -9.92 -13.16 12.94
C SER A 11 -9.42 -13.41 11.52
N ALA A 12 -10.32 -13.54 10.53
CA ALA A 12 -9.95 -13.32 9.13
C ALA A 12 -9.60 -11.83 8.97
N LEU A 13 -8.41 -11.51 9.45
CA LEU A 13 -7.73 -10.24 9.35
C LEU A 13 -7.89 -9.79 7.91
N LEU A 14 -8.69 -8.76 7.73
CA LEU A 14 -8.71 -7.94 6.54
C LEU A 14 -7.35 -7.24 6.49
N VAL A 15 -6.30 -7.98 6.13
CA VAL A 15 -4.99 -7.41 5.78
C VAL A 15 -5.22 -6.72 4.44
N LYS A 16 -5.79 -5.53 4.51
CA LYS A 16 -5.84 -4.61 3.39
C LYS A 16 -4.42 -4.11 3.19
N ALA A 17 -3.69 -4.75 2.29
CA ALA A 17 -2.71 -4.03 1.50
C ALA A 17 -3.53 -3.02 0.68
N ASP A 18 -3.77 -1.85 1.23
CA ASP A 18 -4.42 -0.73 0.57
C ASP A 18 -3.75 0.53 1.13
N PHE A 19 -3.92 1.65 0.44
CA PHE A 19 -3.63 2.93 1.08
C PHE A 19 -4.48 3.10 2.33
N THR A 20 -3.91 3.76 3.35
CA THR A 20 -4.74 4.12 4.50
C THR A 20 -5.88 5.06 4.04
N PRO A 21 -7.04 5.05 4.72
CA PRO A 21 -8.14 5.94 4.36
C PRO A 21 -7.72 7.42 4.30
N HIS A 22 -6.78 7.82 5.17
CA HIS A 22 -6.20 9.15 5.18
C HIS A 22 -5.47 9.47 3.87
N PHE A 23 -4.52 8.62 3.46
CA PHE A 23 -3.73 8.87 2.26
C PHE A 23 -4.57 8.73 0.98
N ARG A 24 -5.46 7.73 0.95
CA ARG A 24 -6.42 7.58 -0.15
C ARG A 24 -7.29 8.82 -0.33
N LYS A 25 -7.78 9.40 0.78
CA LYS A 25 -8.55 10.65 0.77
C LYS A 25 -7.71 11.81 0.22
N PHE A 26 -6.47 11.96 0.66
CA PHE A 26 -5.55 12.97 0.13
C PHE A 26 -5.38 12.85 -1.39
N ILE A 27 -5.12 11.65 -1.91
CA ILE A 27 -4.96 11.45 -3.36
C ILE A 27 -6.27 11.76 -4.09
N HIS A 28 -7.39 11.28 -3.56
CA HIS A 28 -8.72 11.54 -4.12
C HIS A 28 -9.03 13.04 -4.22
N GLU A 29 -8.77 13.81 -3.16
CA GLU A 29 -9.10 15.23 -3.10
C GLU A 29 -8.18 16.10 -3.98
N ASN A 30 -6.93 15.69 -4.17
CA ASN A 30 -5.94 16.50 -4.93
C ASN A 30 -5.78 16.07 -6.38
N TYR A 31 -6.03 14.80 -6.71
CA TYR A 31 -5.77 14.23 -8.04
C TYR A 31 -6.98 13.50 -8.64
N GLY A 32 -8.07 13.36 -7.89
CA GLY A 32 -9.31 12.72 -8.32
C GLY A 32 -9.37 11.22 -8.08
N VAL A 33 -10.59 10.68 -8.11
CA VAL A 33 -10.88 9.28 -7.73
C VAL A 33 -10.22 8.26 -8.65
N ASN A 34 -10.07 8.60 -9.93
CA ASN A 34 -9.46 7.72 -10.92
C ASN A 34 -7.97 7.52 -10.64
N ILE A 35 -7.25 8.56 -10.21
CA ILE A 35 -5.84 8.45 -9.84
C ILE A 35 -5.70 7.66 -8.54
N ALA A 36 -6.56 7.93 -7.54
CA ALA A 36 -6.57 7.15 -6.31
C ALA A 36 -6.76 5.66 -6.58
N ALA A 37 -7.75 5.28 -7.39
CA ALA A 37 -8.01 3.87 -7.75
C ALA A 37 -6.86 3.26 -8.56
N THR A 38 -6.31 4.01 -9.51
CA THR A 38 -5.20 3.54 -10.36
C THR A 38 -3.94 3.27 -9.53
N LEU A 39 -3.66 4.10 -8.53
CA LEU A 39 -2.53 3.92 -7.64
C LEU A 39 -2.79 2.88 -6.55
N GLU A 40 -4.01 2.76 -6.02
CA GLU A 40 -4.31 1.85 -4.90
C GLU A 40 -4.29 0.38 -5.32
N ARG A 41 -4.76 0.07 -6.55
CA ARG A 41 -4.73 -1.28 -7.14
C ARG A 41 -5.36 -2.37 -6.27
N THR A 42 -6.53 -2.09 -5.73
CA THR A 42 -7.29 -3.05 -4.90
C THR A 42 -7.62 -4.36 -5.63
N ASP A 43 -7.57 -4.36 -6.97
CA ASP A 43 -7.71 -5.55 -7.82
C ASP A 43 -6.61 -6.60 -7.61
N LEU A 44 -5.47 -6.21 -7.04
CA LEU A 44 -4.31 -7.09 -6.83
C LEU A 44 -4.24 -7.74 -5.45
N GLY A 45 -5.18 -7.46 -4.55
CA GLY A 45 -5.16 -8.03 -3.19
C GLY A 45 -3.87 -7.67 -2.45
N MET A 46 -3.10 -8.65 -1.96
CA MET A 46 -1.84 -8.40 -1.22
C MET A 46 -0.72 -7.79 -2.07
N ASP A 47 -0.84 -7.87 -3.39
CA ASP A 47 0.12 -7.34 -4.35
C ASP A 47 -0.19 -5.90 -4.79
N SER A 48 -1.17 -5.27 -4.16
CA SER A 48 -1.61 -3.89 -4.39
C SER A 48 -0.57 -2.88 -3.85
N SER A 49 -1.05 -1.73 -3.40
CA SER A 49 -0.24 -0.62 -2.91
C SER A 49 -0.32 -0.47 -1.38
N PHE A 50 0.64 0.24 -0.81
CA PHE A 50 0.69 0.52 0.62
C PHE A 50 1.22 1.91 0.91
N GLY A 51 0.98 2.34 2.15
CA GLY A 51 1.45 3.59 2.70
C GLY A 51 0.33 4.51 3.16
N GLY A 52 0.70 5.53 3.91
CA GLY A 52 -0.20 6.49 4.52
C GLY A 52 -0.28 6.37 6.03
N MET A 53 -0.79 7.43 6.65
CA MET A 53 -0.99 7.48 8.10
C MET A 53 -2.13 6.55 8.50
N VAL A 54 -1.89 5.67 9.45
CA VAL A 54 -2.95 4.92 10.13
C VAL A 54 -3.56 5.88 11.12
N SER A 55 -4.71 6.48 10.80
CA SER A 55 -5.39 7.28 11.81
C SER A 55 -5.76 6.38 12.99
N SER A 56 -5.65 6.92 14.20
CA SER A 56 -5.87 6.27 15.50
C SER A 56 -7.27 5.66 15.71
N ARG A 57 -8.11 5.60 14.67
CA ARG A 57 -9.47 5.03 14.70
C ARG A 57 -9.65 3.69 13.98
N ALA A 58 -8.71 3.23 13.15
CA ALA A 58 -8.88 1.98 12.40
C ALA A 58 -8.55 0.72 13.21
N LEU A 59 -7.86 0.85 14.34
CA LEU A 59 -7.57 -0.23 15.28
C LEU A 59 -7.91 0.25 16.69
N CYS A 60 -9.09 -0.12 17.17
CA CYS A 60 -9.48 0.12 18.55
C CYS A 60 -8.44 -0.48 19.52
N HIS A 61 -7.99 0.37 20.43
CA HIS A 61 -7.46 0.06 21.76
C HIS A 61 -5.94 -0.09 21.96
N LEU A 62 -5.08 0.13 20.97
CA LEU A 62 -3.64 0.24 21.23
C LEU A 62 -2.99 1.33 20.36
N MET A 63 -2.55 2.40 21.04
CA MET A 63 -1.40 3.26 20.72
C MET A 63 -1.61 4.55 19.88
N ASN A 64 -1.48 5.67 20.61
CA ASN A 64 -0.88 6.97 20.33
C ASN A 64 -1.16 7.70 19.00
N ASP A 65 -1.61 8.95 19.13
CA ASP A 65 -1.76 10.01 18.10
C ASP A 65 -0.43 10.46 17.44
N ASN A 66 0.50 9.54 17.17
CA ASN A 66 1.89 9.83 16.84
C ASN A 66 2.36 9.23 15.51
N ASP A 67 1.44 8.74 14.65
CA ASP A 67 1.76 8.34 13.26
C ASP A 67 1.84 9.56 12.33
N THR A 68 2.52 10.59 12.81
CA THR A 68 2.94 11.74 12.01
C THR A 68 4.30 11.41 11.39
N PRO A 69 4.52 11.68 10.09
CA PRO A 69 5.83 11.50 9.45
C PRO A 69 6.90 12.35 10.16
N LYS A 70 8.02 11.72 10.52
CA LYS A 70 9.19 12.34 11.16
C LYS A 70 10.45 12.23 10.31
N LYS A 71 10.42 11.38 9.27
CA LYS A 71 11.48 11.14 8.30
C LYS A 71 11.01 11.50 6.90
N GLN A 72 11.98 11.65 6.01
CA GLN A 72 11.71 11.83 4.58
C GLN A 72 10.94 10.63 4.04
N ALA A 73 9.89 10.89 3.26
CA ALA A 73 9.11 9.83 2.63
C ALA A 73 9.98 9.02 1.65
N VAL A 74 9.83 7.69 1.70
CA VAL A 74 10.45 6.75 0.78
C VAL A 74 9.35 6.17 -0.11
N ILE A 75 9.50 6.34 -1.42
CA ILE A 75 8.59 5.79 -2.42
C ILE A 75 9.31 4.67 -3.14
N LEU A 76 8.81 3.45 -2.98
CA LEU A 76 9.34 2.25 -3.61
C LEU A 76 8.67 2.05 -4.97
N ILE A 77 9.49 1.98 -6.02
CA ILE A 77 9.05 1.75 -7.39
C ILE A 77 9.73 0.48 -7.91
N HIS A 78 8.92 -0.50 -8.28
CA HIS A 78 9.45 -1.74 -8.88
C HIS A 78 9.75 -1.56 -10.37
N GLY A 79 10.54 -2.48 -10.95
CA GLY A 79 10.79 -2.52 -12.39
C GLY A 79 9.67 -3.20 -13.18
N ILE A 80 9.79 -3.29 -14.51
CA ILE A 80 8.87 -4.07 -15.34
C ILE A 80 8.77 -5.53 -14.86
N THR A 81 7.66 -6.19 -15.20
CA THR A 81 7.39 -7.60 -14.88
C THR A 81 7.45 -7.95 -13.39
N ASN A 82 7.06 -7.00 -12.55
CA ASN A 82 7.18 -7.14 -11.10
C ASN A 82 5.98 -6.56 -10.37
N LYS A 83 6.02 -6.69 -9.04
CA LYS A 83 5.02 -6.18 -8.12
C LYS A 83 5.73 -5.52 -6.94
N ILE A 84 5.04 -4.66 -6.22
CA ILE A 84 5.64 -3.96 -5.09
C ILE A 84 6.02 -4.91 -3.95
N THR A 85 5.36 -6.07 -3.84
CA THR A 85 5.62 -7.09 -2.81
C THR A 85 7.04 -7.66 -2.87
N ARG A 86 7.72 -7.58 -4.02
CA ARG A 86 9.16 -7.91 -4.11
C ARG A 86 10.03 -7.03 -3.22
N PHE A 87 9.56 -5.84 -2.86
CA PHE A 87 10.27 -4.91 -1.99
C PHE A 87 9.88 -5.04 -0.51
N MET A 88 9.09 -6.04 -0.11
CA MET A 88 8.78 -6.26 1.33
C MET A 88 10.03 -6.40 2.20
N PRO A 89 11.11 -7.10 1.79
CA PRO A 89 12.35 -7.10 2.57
C PRO A 89 12.96 -5.71 2.77
N MET A 90 12.80 -4.80 1.80
CA MET A 90 13.23 -3.41 1.92
C MET A 90 12.31 -2.62 2.86
N VAL A 91 11.00 -2.85 2.81
CA VAL A 91 10.03 -2.28 3.76
C VAL A 91 10.37 -2.71 5.18
N ASP A 92 10.66 -3.99 5.40
CA ASP A 92 11.04 -4.53 6.71
C ASP A 92 12.37 -3.95 7.20
N PHE A 93 13.34 -3.77 6.30
CA PHE A 93 14.57 -3.07 6.62
C PHE A 93 14.31 -1.61 7.05
N LEU A 94 13.49 -0.87 6.31
CA LEU A 94 13.14 0.52 6.66
C LEU A 94 12.41 0.58 8.02
N ARG A 95 11.47 -0.34 8.26
CA ARG A 95 10.80 -0.48 9.56
C ARG A 95 11.78 -0.78 10.69
N SER A 96 12.80 -1.62 10.45
CA SER A 96 13.88 -1.86 11.41
C SER A 96 14.71 -0.60 11.73
N LYS A 97 14.70 0.40 10.84
CA LYS A 97 15.29 1.74 11.02
C LYS A 97 14.28 2.77 11.55
N GLY A 98 13.12 2.31 12.01
CA GLY A 98 12.09 3.13 12.63
C GLY A 98 11.22 3.90 11.64
N TYR A 99 11.22 3.56 10.35
CA TYR A 99 10.23 4.10 9.42
C TYR A 99 8.83 3.52 9.71
N THR A 100 7.79 4.34 9.54
CA THR A 100 6.39 3.89 9.68
C THR A 100 5.67 3.81 8.33
N ASN A 101 4.44 3.29 8.33
CA ASN A 101 3.59 3.29 7.12
C ASN A 101 3.29 4.72 6.63
N ALA A 102 3.34 5.73 7.51
CA ALA A 102 3.22 7.14 7.13
C ALA A 102 4.42 7.66 6.33
N GLU A 103 5.51 6.89 6.22
CA GLU A 103 6.76 7.33 5.59
C GLU A 103 7.21 6.41 4.45
N VAL A 104 6.69 5.18 4.36
CA VAL A 104 7.06 4.22 3.31
C VAL A 104 5.85 3.91 2.45
N TYR A 105 5.97 4.25 1.17
CA TYR A 105 4.93 4.13 0.17
C TYR A 105 5.38 3.21 -0.96
N GLY A 106 4.44 2.54 -1.60
CA GLY A 106 4.72 1.74 -2.78
C GLY A 106 3.45 1.42 -3.52
N THR A 107 3.57 1.29 -4.84
CA THR A 107 2.45 0.93 -5.72
C THR A 107 2.89 -0.10 -6.75
N THR A 108 2.01 -1.06 -7.04
CA THR A 108 2.21 -1.95 -8.19
C THR A 108 1.69 -1.27 -9.45
N TRP A 109 2.59 -0.82 -10.31
CA TRP A 109 2.25 -0.12 -11.55
C TRP A 109 2.15 -1.07 -12.74
N GLY A 110 1.48 -0.59 -13.78
CA GLY A 110 1.30 -1.33 -15.03
C GLY A 110 0.43 -2.57 -14.88
N ASP A 111 0.73 -3.61 -15.66
CA ASP A 111 -0.06 -4.85 -15.71
C ASP A 111 0.31 -5.86 -14.62
N ALA A 112 1.03 -5.41 -13.59
CA ALA A 112 1.49 -6.20 -12.46
C ALA A 112 2.31 -7.44 -12.86
N GLY A 113 3.01 -7.37 -13.99
CA GLY A 113 3.91 -8.39 -14.50
C GLY A 113 3.24 -9.55 -15.22
N THR A 114 2.06 -9.31 -15.78
CA THR A 114 1.38 -10.26 -16.67
C THR A 114 2.15 -10.45 -17.98
N THR A 115 2.68 -9.36 -18.55
CA THR A 115 3.43 -9.39 -19.81
C THR A 115 4.90 -9.79 -19.55
N PRO A 116 5.46 -10.77 -20.29
CA PRO A 116 6.88 -11.14 -20.19
C PRO A 116 7.83 -9.99 -20.58
N VAL A 117 9.04 -9.99 -20.02
CA VAL A 117 9.98 -8.84 -20.07
C VAL A 117 10.31 -8.35 -21.48
N GLY A 118 10.39 -9.26 -22.46
CA GLY A 118 10.68 -8.93 -23.86
C GLY A 118 9.48 -8.39 -24.65
N LEU A 119 8.29 -8.37 -24.04
CA LEU A 119 7.04 -7.94 -24.66
C LEU A 119 6.41 -6.74 -23.94
N VAL A 120 7.08 -6.20 -22.91
CA VAL A 120 6.57 -5.05 -22.16
C VAL A 120 6.76 -3.77 -22.95
N ASP A 121 5.64 -3.14 -23.32
CA ASP A 121 5.64 -1.80 -23.87
C ASP A 121 5.61 -0.73 -22.77
N MET A 122 6.44 0.31 -22.93
CA MET A 122 6.44 1.47 -22.04
C MET A 122 5.30 2.44 -22.40
N LYS A 123 4.15 2.27 -21.76
CA LYS A 123 2.97 3.09 -22.00
C LYS A 123 3.04 4.40 -21.21
N CYS A 124 2.56 5.49 -21.79
CA CYS A 124 2.42 6.78 -21.09
C CYS A 124 1.58 6.66 -19.81
N SER A 125 0.56 5.78 -19.81
CA SER A 125 -0.26 5.51 -18.63
C SER A 125 0.54 4.90 -17.47
N TYR A 126 1.57 4.09 -17.76
CA TYR A 126 2.43 3.51 -16.74
C TYR A 126 3.38 4.56 -16.17
N VAL A 127 3.95 5.41 -17.03
CA VAL A 127 4.82 6.52 -16.60
C VAL A 127 4.08 7.48 -15.67
N LYS A 128 2.84 7.84 -16.01
CA LYS A 128 1.99 8.72 -15.17
C LYS A 128 1.60 8.14 -13.81
N GLN A 129 1.77 6.83 -13.59
CA GLN A 129 1.54 6.23 -12.27
C GLN A 129 2.72 6.46 -11.31
N ILE A 130 3.92 6.72 -11.85
CA ILE A 130 5.16 6.78 -11.05
C ILE A 130 5.89 8.14 -11.17
N ARG A 131 5.40 9.07 -12.00
CA ARG A 131 5.93 10.43 -12.22
C ARG A 131 4.80 11.44 -12.30
#